data_AF-A0A5C3QVA0-F1
#
_entry.id   AF-A0A5C3QVA0-F1
#
_cell.length_a   1.000
_cell.length_b   1.000
_cell.length_c   1.000
_cell.angle_alpha   90.00
_cell.angle_beta   90.00
_cell.angle_gamma   90.00
#
_symmetry.space_group_name_H-M   'P 1'
#
loop_
_entity.id
_entity.type
_entity.pdbx_description
1 polymer ?
#
loop_
_entity_poly.entity_id
_entity_poly.type
_entity_poly.pdbx_seq_one_letter_code
_entity_poly.pdbx_strand_id
1 'polypeptide(L)'
;MLSIHRPLARIGPTLSRLVSTETHLTTILGKEKDVPKSSDVDKPATGTSTSTSRGNFQTAFRPFRNGRHVSPYNLTYQSRAQTPPIRKRRPTLGPGASESKYRDLFHQLNTDPLEHCLNSSLLSYFVSEMGRIHPRSNTGLTRQNQRKVGKAIRRAKMMGIMPVFSKRPLQATGNFKPAQ
;
A
#
# COMPACT_ATOMS: atom_id res chain seq x y z
N MET A 1 33.42 -44.05 -21.58
CA MET A 1 32.33 -43.09 -21.31
C MET A 1 32.82 -42.12 -20.24
N LEU A 2 32.83 -40.83 -20.55
CA LEU A 2 33.53 -39.77 -19.80
C LEU A 2 32.90 -39.50 -18.42
N SER A 3 33.69 -39.74 -17.36
CA SER A 3 33.40 -39.35 -15.98
C SER A 3 33.62 -37.84 -15.80
N ILE A 4 32.55 -37.08 -15.55
CA ILE A 4 32.62 -35.65 -15.25
C ILE A 4 32.55 -35.48 -13.73
N HIS A 5 33.72 -35.28 -13.10
CA HIS A 5 33.82 -34.85 -11.71
C HIS A 5 33.41 -33.37 -11.58
N ARG A 6 32.43 -33.08 -10.73
CA ARG A 6 32.09 -31.71 -10.31
C ARG A 6 32.99 -31.31 -9.13
N PRO A 7 33.75 -30.19 -9.19
CA PRO A 7 34.50 -29.71 -8.04
C PRO A 7 33.57 -28.99 -7.04
N LEU A 8 33.77 -29.30 -5.75
CA LEU A 8 33.10 -28.64 -4.62
C LEU A 8 33.65 -27.22 -4.42
N ALA A 9 32.78 -26.21 -4.40
CA ALA A 9 33.13 -24.86 -3.96
C ALA A 9 33.02 -24.77 -2.43
N ARG A 10 34.15 -24.50 -1.79
CA ARG A 10 34.35 -24.34 -0.36
C ARG A 10 34.07 -22.87 -0.01
N ILE A 11 32.94 -22.58 0.64
CA ILE A 11 32.61 -21.23 1.15
C ILE A 11 32.93 -21.23 2.65
N GLY A 12 34.02 -20.55 3.03
CA GLY A 12 34.41 -20.34 4.42
C GLY A 12 33.64 -19.18 5.08
N PRO A 13 33.63 -19.09 6.43
CA PRO A 13 32.85 -18.12 7.18
C PRO A 13 33.65 -16.83 7.41
N THR A 14 33.01 -15.66 7.27
CA THR A 14 33.56 -14.40 7.79
C THR A 14 32.65 -13.86 8.88
N LEU A 15 33.07 -14.11 10.11
CA LEU A 15 32.61 -13.42 11.32
C LEU A 15 33.28 -12.05 11.41
N SER A 16 32.48 -11.03 11.73
CA SER A 16 32.78 -9.76 12.42
C SER A 16 31.75 -8.74 11.92
N ARG A 17 31.06 -7.96 12.74
CA ARG A 17 31.56 -7.18 13.88
C ARG A 17 30.36 -6.73 14.72
N LEU A 18 30.40 -7.02 16.01
CA LEU A 18 29.61 -6.35 17.04
C LEU A 18 30.18 -4.94 17.25
N VAL A 19 29.33 -3.92 17.31
CA VAL A 19 29.51 -2.76 18.20
C VAL A 19 28.13 -2.39 18.73
N SER A 20 27.93 -2.66 20.02
CA SER A 20 26.92 -2.04 20.86
C SER A 20 27.43 -0.69 21.35
N THR A 21 26.52 0.25 21.59
CA THR A 21 26.42 1.20 22.72
C THR A 21 25.23 2.12 22.40
N GLU A 22 24.15 2.10 23.19
CA GLU A 22 23.91 3.00 24.35
C GLU A 22 23.86 4.48 23.94
N THR A 23 23.03 5.39 24.43
CA THR A 23 21.93 5.49 25.38
C THR A 23 21.44 6.93 25.16
N HIS A 24 20.14 7.24 25.20
CA HIS A 24 19.68 8.56 25.65
C HIS A 24 18.24 8.42 26.15
N LEU A 25 18.11 8.34 27.47
CA LEU A 25 16.84 8.51 28.18
C LEU A 25 16.69 9.96 28.65
N THR A 26 15.43 10.32 28.88
CA THR A 26 14.87 11.28 29.85
C THR A 26 14.80 12.77 29.53
N THR A 27 13.57 13.27 29.47
CA THR A 27 13.00 14.40 30.24
C THR A 27 11.47 14.32 30.05
N ILE A 28 10.72 13.56 30.87
CA ILE A 28 10.10 13.91 32.16
C ILE A 28 9.14 15.12 32.09
N LEU A 29 7.85 14.78 32.11
CA LEU A 29 6.70 15.36 32.83
C LEU A 29 6.70 16.86 33.21
N GLY A 30 5.66 17.53 32.70
CA GLY A 30 4.59 18.06 33.56
C GLY A 30 4.75 19.49 34.10
N LYS A 31 4.02 20.44 33.49
CA LYS A 31 3.31 21.51 34.22
C LYS A 31 2.06 21.91 33.44
N GLU A 32 0.91 21.40 33.88
CA GLU A 32 -0.37 22.08 33.75
C GLU A 32 -0.32 23.39 34.54
N LYS A 33 -0.82 24.48 33.94
CA LYS A 33 -1.58 25.54 34.62
C LYS A 33 -2.56 26.15 33.62
N ASP A 34 -3.83 25.85 33.80
CA ASP A 34 -4.95 26.65 33.29
C ASP A 34 -5.13 27.90 34.16
N VAL A 35 -5.32 29.08 33.54
CA VAL A 35 -6.31 30.10 33.94
C VAL A 35 -6.61 30.99 32.71
N PRO A 36 -7.89 31.25 32.36
CA PRO A 36 -8.29 32.17 31.30
C PRO A 36 -8.60 33.58 31.85
N LYS A 37 -8.20 34.64 31.14
CA LYS A 37 -8.94 35.91 31.14
C LYS A 37 -8.61 36.82 29.96
N SER A 38 -9.70 37.37 29.44
CA SER A 38 -9.93 38.31 28.35
C SER A 38 -9.09 39.59 28.36
N SER A 39 -8.73 40.05 27.16
CA SER A 39 -9.06 41.40 26.68
C SER A 39 -8.65 41.54 25.21
N ASP A 40 -9.63 41.81 24.35
CA ASP A 40 -9.44 42.42 23.03
C ASP A 40 -8.63 43.72 23.16
N VAL A 41 -7.81 44.02 22.14
CA VAL A 41 -7.61 45.32 21.47
C VAL A 41 -6.31 45.26 20.64
N ASP A 42 -6.51 45.44 19.33
CA ASP A 42 -5.61 45.92 18.26
C ASP A 42 -4.30 45.18 17.93
N LYS A 43 -4.32 44.47 16.79
CA LYS A 43 -3.12 44.16 16.01
C LYS A 43 -3.38 44.35 14.51
N PRO A 44 -2.56 45.12 13.78
CA PRO A 44 -2.83 45.52 12.41
C PRO A 44 -2.78 44.32 11.47
N ALA A 45 -3.72 44.32 10.53
CA ALA A 45 -3.79 43.39 9.42
C ALA A 45 -2.46 43.35 8.65
N THR A 46 -1.71 42.27 8.79
CA THR A 46 -0.55 41.97 7.95
C THR A 46 -0.74 40.59 7.33
N GLY A 47 -1.18 40.59 6.06
CA GLY A 47 -0.90 39.54 5.11
C GLY A 47 -1.79 38.29 5.14
N THR A 48 -3.10 38.45 4.97
CA THR A 48 -3.96 37.36 4.52
C THR A 48 -3.62 37.00 3.07
N SER A 49 -2.62 36.14 2.85
CA SER A 49 -2.42 35.50 1.54
C SER A 49 -3.24 34.22 1.46
N THR A 50 -4.57 34.33 1.55
CA THR A 50 -5.48 33.30 1.04
C THR A 50 -5.76 33.58 -0.43
N SER A 51 -4.76 33.41 -1.29
CA SER A 51 -5.01 33.16 -2.71
C SER A 51 -5.26 31.65 -2.88
N THR A 52 -6.46 31.21 -2.49
CA THR A 52 -6.96 29.92 -2.99
C THR A 52 -7.31 30.12 -4.46
N SER A 53 -6.31 30.11 -5.34
CA SER A 53 -6.55 30.00 -6.78
C SER A 53 -7.07 28.59 -7.05
N ARG A 54 -8.39 28.42 -7.01
CA ARG A 54 -9.06 27.24 -7.59
C ARG A 54 -9.08 27.37 -9.12
N GLY A 55 -7.91 27.58 -9.70
CA GLY A 55 -7.67 27.56 -11.13
C GLY A 55 -6.66 26.46 -11.39
N ASN A 56 -7.10 25.41 -12.08
CA ASN A 56 -6.26 24.28 -12.46
C ASN A 56 -5.34 24.69 -13.62
N PHE A 57 -4.53 25.73 -13.42
CA PHE A 57 -3.47 26.12 -14.33
C PHE A 57 -2.42 25.02 -14.30
N GLN A 58 -2.53 24.08 -15.24
CA GLN A 58 -1.53 23.06 -15.51
C GLN A 58 -0.28 23.77 -16.02
N THR A 59 0.50 24.38 -15.13
CA THR A 59 1.76 25.00 -15.52
C THR A 59 2.67 23.88 -15.98
N ALA A 60 3.29 24.02 -17.17
CA ALA A 60 4.26 23.06 -17.68
C ALA A 60 5.45 22.82 -16.72
N PHE A 61 5.59 23.67 -15.69
CA PHE A 61 6.61 23.61 -14.67
C PHE A 61 6.05 23.36 -13.27
N ARG A 62 6.81 22.69 -12.42
CA ARG A 62 6.51 22.47 -11.01
C ARG A 62 6.47 23.83 -10.29
N PRO A 63 5.39 24.15 -9.54
CA PRO A 63 5.30 25.41 -8.82
C PRO A 63 6.31 25.44 -7.66
N PHE A 64 6.79 26.64 -7.33
CA PHE A 64 7.54 26.84 -6.10
C PHE A 64 6.61 26.63 -4.90
N ARG A 65 7.08 25.87 -3.91
CA ARG A 65 6.34 25.62 -2.68
C ARG A 65 6.95 26.45 -1.56
N ASN A 66 6.12 27.22 -0.87
CA ASN A 66 6.55 28.00 0.29
C ASN A 66 7.19 27.08 1.35
N GLY A 67 8.28 27.53 1.97
CA GLY A 67 9.02 26.75 2.97
C GLY A 67 9.95 25.66 2.42
N ARG A 68 10.01 25.45 1.10
CA ARG A 68 10.98 24.53 0.48
C ARG A 68 12.16 25.32 -0.08
N HIS A 69 13.37 25.07 0.41
CA HIS A 69 14.56 25.72 -0.14
C HIS A 69 14.78 25.35 -1.62
N VAL A 70 15.27 26.29 -2.42
CA VAL A 70 15.58 26.09 -3.84
C VAL A 70 17.07 25.89 -3.98
N SER A 71 17.50 24.71 -4.44
CA SER A 71 18.89 24.47 -4.85
C SER A 71 19.09 24.88 -6.31
N PRO A 72 20.31 25.22 -6.76
CA PRO A 72 20.57 25.60 -8.15
C PRO A 72 20.15 24.52 -9.15
N TYR A 73 20.29 23.24 -8.77
CA TYR A 73 19.80 22.12 -9.58
C TYR A 73 18.27 22.14 -9.79
N ASN A 74 17.50 22.59 -8.80
CA ASN A 74 16.03 22.69 -8.88
C ASN A 74 15.55 23.79 -9.83
N LEU A 75 16.42 24.69 -10.27
CA LEU A 75 16.11 25.74 -11.24
C LEU A 75 16.32 25.29 -12.69
N THR A 76 16.97 24.15 -12.90
CA THR A 76 17.20 23.59 -14.24
C THR A 76 15.87 23.27 -14.93
N TYR A 77 15.85 23.44 -16.25
CA TYR A 77 14.69 23.14 -17.09
C TYR A 77 14.16 21.71 -16.87
N GLN A 78 15.06 20.72 -16.84
CA GLN A 78 14.70 19.31 -16.67
C GLN A 78 14.05 19.00 -15.31
N SER A 79 14.49 19.66 -14.25
CA SER A 79 13.94 19.48 -12.89
C SER A 79 12.59 20.19 -12.72
N ARG A 80 12.42 21.37 -13.33
CA ARG A 80 11.17 22.12 -13.27
C ARG A 80 10.09 21.57 -14.20
N ALA A 81 10.43 21.04 -15.37
CA ALA A 81 9.44 20.51 -16.31
C ALA A 81 8.62 19.41 -15.62
N GLN A 82 7.28 19.55 -15.63
CA GLN A 82 6.38 18.49 -15.17
C GLN A 82 6.40 17.37 -16.21
N THR A 83 7.39 16.50 -16.15
CA THR A 83 7.32 15.24 -16.89
C THR A 83 6.19 14.42 -16.28
N PRO A 84 5.17 14.03 -17.06
CA PRO A 84 4.12 13.17 -16.53
C PRO A 84 4.78 11.89 -16.03
N PRO A 85 4.41 11.38 -14.85
CA PRO A 85 5.03 10.18 -14.32
C PRO A 85 4.85 9.04 -15.33
N ILE A 86 5.95 8.34 -15.63
CA ILE A 86 5.90 7.16 -16.51
C ILE A 86 4.95 6.15 -15.87
N ARG A 87 3.79 5.93 -16.52
CA ARG A 87 2.80 4.95 -16.07
C ARG A 87 3.37 3.55 -16.30
N LYS A 88 3.95 2.95 -15.26
CA LYS A 88 4.39 1.55 -15.31
C LYS A 88 3.19 0.65 -15.61
N ARG A 89 3.29 -0.18 -16.66
CA ARG A 89 2.24 -1.14 -17.00
C ARG A 89 2.10 -2.15 -15.86
N ARG A 90 0.88 -2.59 -15.58
CA ARG A 90 0.65 -3.67 -14.62
C ARG A 90 1.35 -4.94 -15.13
N PRO A 91 2.03 -5.69 -14.26
CA PRO A 91 2.69 -6.92 -14.69
C PRO A 91 1.64 -7.93 -15.17
N THR A 92 1.93 -8.58 -16.30
CA THR A 92 1.06 -9.63 -16.84
C THR A 92 1.00 -10.83 -15.91
N LEU A 93 2.12 -11.15 -15.26
CA LEU A 93 2.24 -12.23 -14.29
C LEU A 93 2.13 -11.70 -12.86
N GLY A 94 1.62 -12.54 -11.95
CA GLY A 94 1.59 -12.22 -10.53
C GLY A 94 2.96 -12.30 -9.85
N PRO A 95 3.03 -11.93 -8.57
CA PRO A 95 4.30 -11.85 -7.83
C PRO A 95 5.07 -13.17 -7.77
N GLY A 96 6.35 -13.06 -7.40
CA GLY A 96 7.24 -14.21 -7.23
C GLY A 96 6.73 -15.19 -6.16
N ALA A 97 7.25 -16.41 -6.15
CA ALA A 97 6.77 -17.45 -5.23
C ALA A 97 6.97 -17.06 -3.75
N SER A 98 8.17 -16.59 -3.39
CA SER A 98 8.48 -16.14 -2.03
C SER A 98 7.60 -14.96 -1.60
N GLU A 99 7.53 -13.93 -2.44
CA GLU A 99 6.69 -12.75 -2.21
C GLU A 99 5.21 -13.10 -2.05
N SER A 100 4.71 -14.06 -2.84
CA SER A 100 3.32 -14.50 -2.73
C SER A 100 3.07 -15.23 -1.42
N LYS A 101 3.99 -16.10 -0.98
CA LYS A 101 3.86 -16.78 0.34
C LYS A 101 3.86 -15.77 1.48
N TYR A 102 4.69 -14.72 1.37
CA TYR A 102 4.73 -13.64 2.33
C TYR A 102 3.45 -12.79 2.34
N ARG A 103 2.80 -12.58 1.18
CA ARG A 103 1.58 -11.74 1.10
C ARG A 103 0.26 -12.49 1.28
N ASP A 104 0.23 -13.80 1.02
CA ASP A 104 -0.99 -14.60 0.99
C ASP A 104 -1.51 -14.91 2.41
N LEU A 105 -2.62 -14.27 2.78
CA LEU A 105 -3.25 -14.45 4.09
C LEU A 105 -3.65 -15.91 4.35
N PHE A 106 -4.14 -16.64 3.35
CA PHE A 106 -4.52 -18.05 3.53
C PHE A 106 -3.31 -18.93 3.83
N HIS A 107 -2.16 -18.60 3.25
CA HIS A 107 -0.91 -19.31 3.54
C HIS A 107 -0.37 -18.95 4.93
N GLN A 108 -0.46 -17.69 5.35
CA GLN A 108 -0.01 -17.26 6.68
C GLN A 108 -0.88 -17.86 7.79
N LEU A 109 -2.19 -17.87 7.59
CA LEU A 109 -3.18 -18.35 8.56
C LEU A 109 -3.41 -19.87 8.48
N ASN A 110 -2.67 -20.57 7.60
CA ASN A 110 -2.81 -22.01 7.35
C ASN A 110 -4.27 -22.46 7.15
N THR A 111 -5.07 -21.63 6.47
CA THR A 111 -6.50 -21.90 6.29
C THR A 111 -6.84 -22.09 4.83
N ASP A 112 -7.69 -23.09 4.55
CA ASP A 112 -8.06 -23.41 3.18
C ASP A 112 -9.17 -22.49 2.65
N PRO A 113 -8.99 -21.84 1.47
CA PRO A 113 -10.01 -20.96 0.91
C PRO A 113 -11.31 -21.67 0.53
N LEU A 114 -11.26 -22.97 0.28
CA LEU A 114 -12.43 -23.76 -0.16
C LEU A 114 -13.49 -23.89 0.92
N GLU A 115 -13.08 -23.94 2.19
CA GLU A 115 -13.96 -24.09 3.34
C GLU A 115 -14.81 -22.84 3.56
N HIS A 116 -14.28 -21.67 3.21
CA HIS A 116 -14.92 -20.37 3.42
C HIS A 116 -15.91 -19.98 2.31
N CYS A 117 -16.49 -20.97 1.61
CA CYS A 117 -17.41 -20.72 0.50
C CYS A 117 -18.70 -20.02 0.92
N LEU A 118 -19.10 -20.14 2.19
CA LEU A 118 -20.28 -19.47 2.77
C LEU A 118 -20.01 -18.02 3.18
N ASN A 119 -18.74 -17.62 3.32
CA ASN A 119 -18.38 -16.27 3.74
C ASN A 119 -18.27 -15.32 2.52
N SER A 120 -19.42 -14.78 2.11
CA SER A 120 -19.47 -13.83 0.98
C SER A 120 -18.64 -12.56 1.22
N SER A 121 -18.54 -12.09 2.47
CA SER A 121 -17.73 -10.91 2.82
C SER A 121 -16.25 -11.13 2.52
N LEU A 122 -15.69 -12.28 2.92
CA LEU A 122 -14.32 -12.67 2.61
C LEU A 122 -14.07 -12.79 1.09
N LEU A 123 -14.97 -13.47 0.39
CA LEU A 123 -14.82 -13.71 -1.04
C LEU A 123 -14.98 -12.44 -1.89
N SER A 124 -15.77 -11.47 -1.41
CA SER A 124 -15.99 -10.19 -2.09
C SER A 124 -14.71 -9.38 -2.30
N TYR A 125 -13.68 -9.57 -1.47
CA TYR A 125 -12.37 -8.91 -1.64
C TYR A 125 -11.62 -9.37 -2.90
N PHE A 126 -11.87 -10.58 -3.37
CA PHE A 126 -11.18 -11.17 -4.54
C PHE A 126 -11.95 -11.00 -5.84
N VAL A 127 -13.01 -10.20 -5.83
CA VAL A 127 -13.92 -10.01 -6.96
C VAL A 127 -14.08 -8.52 -7.26
N SER A 128 -14.11 -8.18 -8.54
CA SER A 128 -14.38 -6.81 -9.01
C SER A 128 -15.82 -6.40 -8.70
N GLU A 129 -16.10 -5.11 -8.81
CA GLU A 129 -17.48 -4.59 -8.73
C GLU A 129 -18.46 -5.32 -9.67
N MET A 130 -18.02 -5.64 -10.89
CA MET A 130 -18.80 -6.40 -11.89
C MET A 130 -18.89 -7.92 -11.63
N GLY A 131 -18.47 -8.41 -10.47
CA GLY A 131 -18.51 -9.85 -10.16
C GLY A 131 -17.39 -10.70 -10.80
N ARG A 132 -16.40 -10.11 -11.48
CA ARG A 132 -15.27 -10.85 -12.09
C ARG A 132 -14.21 -11.19 -11.05
N ILE A 133 -13.72 -12.42 -11.04
CA ILE A 133 -12.63 -12.84 -10.14
C ILE A 133 -11.35 -12.11 -10.55
N HIS A 134 -10.66 -11.50 -9.59
CA HIS A 134 -9.42 -10.80 -9.85
C HIS A 134 -8.30 -11.76 -10.31
N PRO A 135 -7.47 -11.35 -11.30
CA PRO A 135 -6.31 -12.13 -11.70
C PRO A 135 -5.26 -12.18 -10.58
N ARG A 136 -4.37 -13.17 -10.63
CA ARG A 136 -3.30 -13.33 -9.63
C ARG A 136 -2.38 -12.10 -9.51
N SER A 137 -2.18 -11.35 -10.59
CA SER A 137 -1.41 -10.10 -10.56
C SER A 137 -2.02 -9.02 -9.68
N ASN A 138 -3.32 -9.07 -9.44
CA ASN A 138 -4.01 -8.17 -8.53
C ASN A 138 -4.12 -8.77 -7.13
N THR A 139 -4.48 -10.05 -7.00
CA THR A 139 -4.69 -10.67 -5.68
C THR A 139 -3.41 -10.95 -4.91
N GLY A 140 -2.28 -11.17 -5.60
CA GLY A 140 -0.99 -11.47 -4.95
C GLY A 140 -0.91 -12.82 -4.23
N LEU A 141 -1.94 -13.68 -4.36
CA LEU A 141 -1.99 -14.98 -3.70
C LEU A 141 -1.02 -16.00 -4.30
N THR A 142 -0.72 -17.05 -3.56
CA THR A 142 -0.04 -18.23 -4.11
C THR A 142 -0.89 -18.86 -5.22
N ARG A 143 -0.25 -19.51 -6.21
CA ARG A 143 -0.95 -20.11 -7.36
C ARG A 143 -1.98 -21.17 -6.92
N GLN A 144 -1.67 -21.92 -5.86
CA GLN A 144 -2.58 -22.92 -5.30
C GLN A 144 -3.80 -22.25 -4.65
N ASN A 145 -3.58 -21.27 -3.78
CA ASN A 145 -4.68 -20.58 -3.10
C ASN A 145 -5.55 -19.78 -4.07
N GLN A 146 -4.97 -19.14 -5.11
CA GLN A 146 -5.75 -18.47 -6.16
C GLN A 146 -6.73 -19.44 -6.86
N ARG A 147 -6.33 -20.68 -7.14
CA ARG A 147 -7.21 -21.68 -7.75
C ARG A 147 -8.31 -22.12 -6.78
N LYS A 148 -7.97 -22.29 -5.50
CA LYS A 148 -8.90 -22.64 -4.42
C LYS A 148 -9.93 -21.52 -4.20
N VAL A 149 -9.50 -20.26 -4.08
CA VAL A 149 -10.36 -19.07 -4.01
C VAL A 149 -11.29 -19.01 -5.22
N GLY A 150 -10.78 -19.22 -6.43
CA GLY A 150 -11.62 -19.23 -7.63
C GLY A 150 -12.69 -20.30 -7.61
N LYS A 151 -12.39 -21.50 -7.07
CA LYS A 151 -13.38 -22.57 -6.87
C LYS A 151 -14.39 -22.20 -5.79
N ALA A 152 -13.95 -21.64 -4.66
CA ALA A 152 -14.82 -21.20 -3.56
C ALA A 152 -15.82 -20.14 -4.04
N ILE A 153 -15.37 -19.13 -4.80
CA ILE A 153 -16.24 -18.10 -5.39
C ILE A 153 -17.26 -18.71 -6.35
N ARG A 154 -16.83 -19.65 -7.21
CA ARG A 154 -17.78 -20.32 -8.12
C ARG A 154 -18.83 -21.12 -7.35
N ARG A 155 -18.43 -21.84 -6.30
CA ARG A 155 -19.38 -22.54 -5.40
C ARG A 155 -20.35 -21.55 -4.75
N ALA A 156 -19.84 -20.47 -4.16
CA ALA A 156 -20.66 -19.44 -3.52
C ALA A 156 -21.70 -18.83 -4.47
N LYS A 157 -21.32 -18.61 -5.73
CA LYS A 157 -22.25 -18.13 -6.78
C LYS A 157 -23.35 -19.14 -7.09
N MET A 158 -22.99 -20.42 -7.22
CA MET A 158 -23.99 -21.48 -7.52
C MET A 158 -24.90 -21.79 -6.33
N MET A 159 -24.42 -21.60 -5.10
CA MET A 159 -25.23 -21.74 -3.88
C MET A 159 -26.14 -20.53 -3.61
N GLY A 160 -26.07 -19.47 -4.43
CA GLY A 160 -26.86 -18.24 -4.20
C GLY A 160 -26.34 -17.35 -3.07
N ILE A 161 -25.17 -17.66 -2.49
CA ILE A 161 -24.54 -16.88 -1.41
C ILE A 161 -23.94 -15.58 -1.94
N MET A 162 -23.52 -15.54 -3.21
CA MET A 162 -22.92 -14.38 -3.85
C MET A 162 -23.52 -14.13 -5.23
N PRO A 163 -23.83 -12.88 -5.62
CA PRO A 163 -24.33 -12.58 -6.95
C PRO A 163 -23.28 -12.81 -8.05
N VAL A 164 -23.75 -13.13 -9.26
CA VAL A 164 -22.87 -13.48 -10.40
C VAL A 164 -22.20 -12.25 -11.01
N PHE A 165 -22.94 -11.16 -11.16
CA PHE A 165 -22.57 -9.95 -11.92
C PHE A 165 -22.31 -8.71 -11.06
N SER A 166 -22.37 -8.83 -9.73
CA SER A 166 -22.14 -7.70 -8.82
C SER A 166 -21.30 -8.10 -7.62
N LYS A 167 -20.71 -7.10 -6.96
CA LYS A 167 -20.04 -7.26 -5.67
C LYS A 167 -21.00 -6.79 -4.57
N ARG A 168 -21.81 -7.72 -4.05
CA ARG A 168 -22.63 -7.48 -2.86
C ARG A 168 -22.30 -8.54 -1.79
N PRO A 169 -21.60 -8.17 -0.70
CA PRO A 169 -21.45 -9.06 0.45
C PRO A 169 -22.79 -9.15 1.21
N LEU A 170 -23.11 -10.33 1.75
CA LEU A 170 -24.37 -10.56 2.46
C LEU A 170 -24.40 -9.86 3.83
N GLN A 171 -23.25 -9.74 4.50
CA GLN A 171 -23.12 -9.15 5.83
C GLN A 171 -22.37 -7.81 5.79
N ALA A 172 -22.91 -6.86 5.00
CA ALA A 172 -22.35 -5.52 4.90
C ALA A 172 -22.82 -4.62 6.07
N THR A 173 -22.47 -4.97 7.30
CA THR A 173 -22.67 -4.09 8.47
C THR A 173 -21.44 -3.20 8.62
N GLY A 174 -21.36 -2.13 7.83
CA GLY A 174 -20.38 -1.06 8.00
C GLY A 174 -19.67 -0.68 6.70
N ASN A 175 -19.86 0.57 6.28
CA ASN A 175 -19.20 1.17 5.12
C ASN A 175 -17.69 1.29 5.32
N PHE A 176 -16.93 0.24 5.00
CA PHE A 176 -15.47 0.33 4.86
C PHE A 176 -15.11 0.92 3.48
N LYS A 177 -14.86 2.22 3.43
CA LYS A 177 -14.14 2.85 2.31
C LYS A 177 -12.65 2.48 2.44
N PRO A 178 -12.05 1.78 1.46
CA PRO A 178 -10.60 1.59 1.47
C PRO A 178 -9.93 2.95 1.27
N ALA A 179 -9.05 3.34 2.19
CA ALA A 179 -8.19 4.51 2.01
C ALA A 179 -7.34 4.32 0.74
N GLN A 180 -7.46 5.28 -0.19
CA GLN A 180 -6.66 5.36 -1.41
C GLN A 180 -5.30 5.99 -1.12
#